data_AF-A0A392NQ54-F1
#
_entry.id   AF-A0A392NQ54-F1
#
_cell.length_a   1.000
_cell.length_b   1.000
_cell.length_c   1.000
_cell.angle_alpha   90.00
_cell.angle_beta   90.00
_cell.angle_gamma   90.00
#
_symmetry.space_group_name_H-M   'P 1'
#
loop_
_entity.id
_entity.type
_entity.pdbx_description
1 polymer ?
#
loop_
_entity_poly.entity_id
_entity_poly.type
_entity_poly.pdbx_seq_one_letter_code
_entity_poly.pdbx_strand_id
1 'polypeptide(L)'
;MEVSWFDEPENSSGAIGARLSADAASVRALVGDALGLVVQNLATALAGLIIAFVASWQLALIILVLIPLIGLNGYVQMKFMKGFSADAKMMYEEASQVANDAVGSIRTVASFCAEDKVMELYRKKCEGPMKTGIRQGIISGSGFGVSFFLLFCVYAT
;
A
#
# COMPACT_ATOMS: atom_id res chain seq x y z
N MET A 1 27.52 -22.05 20.07
CA MET A 1 27.14 -20.66 20.41
C MET A 1 27.65 -20.40 21.81
N GLU A 2 28.31 -19.26 22.03
CA GLU A 2 28.74 -18.86 23.37
C GLU A 2 27.53 -18.51 24.23
N VAL A 3 27.60 -18.83 25.53
CA VAL A 3 26.50 -18.60 26.49
C VAL A 3 26.16 -17.10 26.58
N SER A 4 27.18 -16.23 26.48
CA SER A 4 27.04 -14.77 26.47
C SER A 4 26.13 -14.24 25.36
N TRP A 5 25.92 -14.98 24.27
CA TRP A 5 25.04 -14.54 23.19
C TRP A 5 23.55 -14.65 23.55
N PHE A 6 23.19 -15.64 24.38
CA PHE A 6 21.82 -15.84 24.88
C PHE A 6 21.47 -14.96 26.10
N ASP A 7 22.49 -14.35 26.72
CA ASP A 7 22.30 -13.37 27.79
C ASP A 7 21.83 -12.01 27.27
N GLU A 8 21.98 -11.75 25.96
CA GLU A 8 21.43 -10.56 25.32
C GLU A 8 19.89 -10.64 25.26
N PRO A 9 19.15 -9.62 25.71
CA PRO A 9 17.68 -9.66 25.77
C PRO A 9 17.01 -9.90 24.40
N GLU A 10 17.68 -9.52 23.31
CA GLU A 10 17.23 -9.74 21.93
C GLU A 10 17.31 -11.22 21.50
N ASN A 11 18.20 -12.00 22.15
CA ASN A 11 18.50 -13.38 21.84
C ASN A 11 17.99 -14.35 22.92
N SER A 12 17.00 -13.91 23.71
CA SER A 12 16.34 -14.82 24.64
C SER A 12 15.71 -16.00 23.87
N SER A 13 15.69 -17.17 24.49
CA SER A 13 15.17 -18.40 23.88
C SER A 13 13.73 -18.26 23.38
N GLY A 14 12.89 -17.47 24.07
CA GLY A 14 11.54 -17.15 23.64
C GLY A 14 11.47 -16.22 22.43
N ALA A 15 12.31 -15.18 22.39
CA ALA A 15 12.38 -14.26 21.26
C ALA A 15 12.88 -14.95 19.99
N ILE A 16 13.90 -15.81 20.09
CA ILE A 16 14.42 -16.58 18.97
C ILE A 16 13.38 -17.59 18.48
N GLY A 17 12.72 -18.32 19.38
CA GLY A 17 11.67 -19.27 19.01
C GLY A 17 10.50 -18.60 18.27
N ALA A 18 10.07 -17.42 18.74
CA ALA A 18 9.04 -16.64 18.09
C ALA A 18 9.48 -16.13 16.71
N ARG A 19 10.71 -15.59 16.59
CA ARG A 19 11.27 -15.12 15.31
C ARG A 19 11.43 -16.28 14.32
N LEU A 20 12.01 -17.39 14.74
CA LEU A 20 12.19 -18.56 13.87
C LEU A 20 10.86 -19.12 13.38
N SER A 21 9.85 -19.18 14.26
CA SER A 21 8.50 -19.61 13.88
C SER A 21 7.86 -18.65 12.87
N ALA A 22 7.98 -17.34 13.09
CA ALA A 22 7.49 -16.31 12.17
C ALA A 22 8.23 -16.34 10.82
N ASP A 23 9.55 -16.51 10.84
CA ASP A 23 10.39 -16.59 9.64
C ASP A 23 10.08 -17.87 8.87
N ALA A 24 9.94 -19.02 9.54
CA ALA A 24 9.55 -20.28 8.92
C ALA A 24 8.15 -20.19 8.29
N ALA A 25 7.19 -19.54 8.96
CA ALA A 25 5.86 -19.29 8.41
C ALA A 25 5.94 -18.38 7.18
N SER A 26 6.76 -17.33 7.22
CA SER A 26 6.96 -16.39 6.10
C SER A 26 7.60 -17.08 4.90
N VAL A 27 8.64 -17.89 5.11
CA VAL A 27 9.27 -18.69 4.06
C VAL A 27 8.29 -19.68 3.46
N ARG A 28 7.48 -20.37 4.28
CA ARG A 28 6.44 -21.29 3.79
C ARG A 28 5.42 -20.57 2.93
N ALA A 29 4.95 -19.38 3.32
CA ALA A 29 4.00 -18.59 2.54
C ALA A 29 4.60 -18.14 1.20
N LEU A 30 5.87 -17.71 1.21
CA LEU A 30 6.57 -17.28 0.00
C LEU A 30 6.87 -18.45 -0.96
N VAL A 31 7.33 -19.59 -0.44
CA VAL A 31 7.76 -20.73 -1.27
C VAL A 31 6.58 -21.62 -1.66
N GLY A 32 5.62 -21.83 -0.76
CA GLY A 32 4.44 -22.66 -1.05
C GLY A 32 3.42 -21.90 -1.90
N ASP A 33 2.82 -20.87 -1.29
CA ASP A 33 1.66 -20.22 -1.88
C ASP A 33 2.06 -19.26 -3.01
N ALA A 34 3.10 -18.45 -2.81
CA ALA A 34 3.46 -17.47 -3.84
C ALA A 34 4.03 -18.12 -5.11
N LEU A 35 4.90 -19.13 -4.99
CA LEU A 35 5.38 -19.87 -6.18
C LEU A 35 4.25 -20.61 -6.88
N GLY A 36 3.35 -21.27 -6.13
CA GLY A 36 2.18 -21.93 -6.70
C GLY A 36 1.31 -20.95 -7.50
N LEU A 37 1.06 -19.77 -6.94
CA LEU A 37 0.31 -18.70 -7.60
C LEU A 37 1.03 -18.18 -8.85
N VAL A 38 2.35 -18.00 -8.81
CA VAL A 38 3.14 -17.54 -9.96
C VAL A 38 3.06 -18.55 -11.11
N VAL A 39 3.23 -19.84 -10.81
CA VAL A 39 3.14 -20.91 -11.81
C VAL A 39 1.73 -21.00 -12.38
N GLN A 40 0.69 -20.92 -11.53
CA GLN A 40 -0.71 -20.93 -11.97
C GLN A 40 -1.01 -19.74 -12.90
N ASN A 41 -0.58 -18.53 -12.52
CA ASN A 41 -0.80 -17.33 -13.32
C ASN A 41 -0.06 -17.40 -14.67
N LEU A 42 1.18 -17.88 -14.68
CA LEU A 42 1.94 -18.11 -15.92
C LEU A 42 1.25 -19.13 -16.82
N ALA A 43 0.83 -20.27 -16.27
CA ALA A 43 0.11 -21.30 -17.02
C ALA A 43 -1.21 -20.76 -17.60
N THR A 44 -1.96 -19.99 -16.81
CA THR A 44 -3.23 -19.39 -17.22
C THR A 44 -3.02 -18.34 -18.32
N ALA A 45 -2.01 -17.50 -18.20
CA ALA A 45 -1.67 -16.50 -19.20
C ALA A 45 -1.26 -17.15 -20.53
N LEU A 46 -0.43 -18.20 -20.49
CA LEU A 46 -0.02 -18.95 -21.68
C LEU A 46 -1.21 -19.67 -22.33
N ALA A 47 -2.03 -20.36 -21.56
CA ALA A 47 -3.21 -21.05 -22.07
C ALA A 47 -4.21 -20.05 -22.69
N GLY A 48 -4.47 -18.92 -22.01
CA GLY A 48 -5.35 -17.87 -22.51
C GLY A 48 -4.84 -17.25 -23.81
N LEU A 49 -3.53 -17.03 -23.94
CA LEU A 49 -2.92 -16.52 -25.17
C LEU A 49 -3.10 -17.50 -26.33
N ILE A 50 -2.85 -18.79 -26.10
CA ILE A 50 -3.02 -19.84 -27.12
C ILE A 50 -4.47 -19.90 -27.59
N ILE A 51 -5.44 -19.92 -26.66
CA ILE A 51 -6.87 -19.96 -26.98
C ILE A 51 -7.28 -18.71 -27.77
N ALA A 52 -6.80 -17.52 -27.38
CA ALA A 52 -7.10 -16.27 -28.08
C ALA A 52 -6.61 -16.29 -29.53
N PHE A 53 -5.37 -16.74 -29.77
CA PHE A 53 -4.80 -16.84 -31.12
C PHE A 53 -5.52 -17.88 -31.99
N VAL A 54 -5.98 -19.00 -31.42
CA VAL A 54 -6.73 -20.03 -32.14
C VAL A 54 -8.13 -19.53 -32.53
N ALA A 55 -8.81 -18.81 -31.64
CA ALA A 55 -10.16 -18.31 -31.91
C ALA A 55 -10.16 -17.20 -32.97
N SER A 56 -9.35 -16.16 -32.78
CA SER A 56 -9.19 -15.10 -33.78
C SER A 56 -7.90 -14.33 -33.56
N TRP A 57 -7.00 -14.41 -34.54
CA TRP A 57 -5.70 -13.73 -34.48
C TRP A 57 -5.81 -12.20 -34.41
N GLN A 58 -6.90 -11.62 -34.96
CA GLN A 58 -7.14 -10.18 -34.94
C GLN A 58 -7.49 -9.65 -33.53
N LEU A 59 -8.39 -10.32 -32.80
CA LEU A 59 -8.72 -9.93 -31.42
C LEU A 59 -7.56 -10.22 -30.46
N ALA A 60 -6.82 -11.31 -30.68
CA ALA A 60 -5.63 -11.64 -29.88
C ALA A 60 -4.56 -10.54 -29.92
N LEU A 61 -4.30 -9.96 -31.10
CA LEU A 61 -3.34 -8.85 -31.26
C LEU A 61 -3.80 -7.58 -30.52
N ILE A 62 -5.09 -7.26 -30.55
CA ILE A 62 -5.64 -6.11 -29.82
C ILE A 62 -5.46 -6.29 -28.31
N ILE A 63 -5.78 -7.47 -27.79
CA ILE A 63 -5.62 -7.81 -26.37
C ILE A 63 -4.13 -7.75 -25.97
N LEU A 64 -3.22 -8.26 -26.81
CA LEU A 64 -1.79 -8.22 -26.57
C LEU A 64 -1.26 -6.78 -26.39
N VAL A 65 -1.78 -5.82 -27.17
CA VAL A 65 -1.42 -4.40 -27.05
C VAL A 65 -2.06 -3.75 -25.82
N LEU A 66 -3.26 -4.19 -25.42
CA LEU A 66 -3.94 -3.68 -24.23
C LEU A 66 -3.28 -4.12 -22.92
N ILE A 67 -2.73 -5.34 -22.84
CA ILE A 67 -2.04 -5.86 -21.65
C ILE A 67 -0.96 -4.90 -21.09
N PRO A 68 0.05 -4.45 -21.87
CA PRO A 68 1.05 -3.52 -21.36
C PRO A 68 0.49 -2.14 -21.03
N LEU A 69 -0.57 -1.69 -21.71
CA LEU A 69 -1.22 -0.41 -21.45
C LEU A 69 -1.95 -0.42 -20.09
N ILE A 70 -2.66 -1.51 -19.80
CA ILE A 70 -3.28 -1.75 -18.48
C ILE A 70 -2.20 -1.91 -17.41
N GLY A 71 -1.14 -2.65 -17.70
CA GLY A 71 -0.01 -2.83 -16.78
C GLY A 71 0.68 -1.51 -16.43
N LEU A 72 0.89 -0.63 -17.41
CA LEU A 72 1.48 0.69 -17.21
C LEU A 72 0.56 1.62 -16.40
N ASN A 73 -0.75 1.60 -16.67
CA ASN A 73 -1.74 2.31 -15.86
C ASN A 73 -1.71 1.84 -14.40
N GLY A 74 -1.71 0.52 -14.17
CA GLY A 74 -1.62 -0.06 -12.83
C GLY A 74 -0.31 0.28 -12.12
N TYR A 75 0.83 0.25 -12.83
CA TYR A 75 2.13 0.64 -12.27
C TYR A 75 2.15 2.11 -11.84
N VAL A 76 1.65 3.01 -12.71
CA VAL A 76 1.53 4.44 -12.41
C VAL A 76 0.66 4.64 -11.18
N GLN A 77 -0.51 4.00 -11.12
CA GLN A 77 -1.41 4.07 -9.97
C GLN A 77 -0.75 3.58 -8.68
N MET A 78 -0.05 2.45 -8.70
CA MET A 78 0.69 1.94 -7.53
C MET A 78 1.80 2.90 -7.10
N LYS A 79 2.54 3.49 -8.04
CA LYS A 79 3.62 4.43 -7.74
C LYS A 79 3.07 5.72 -7.12
N PHE A 80 1.99 6.27 -7.67
CA PHE A 80 1.29 7.41 -7.09
C PHE A 80 0.75 7.11 -5.70
N MET A 81 0.18 5.92 -5.49
CA MET A 81 -0.35 5.53 -4.19
C MET A 81 0.76 5.38 -3.14
N LYS A 82 1.88 4.73 -3.48
CA LYS A 82 3.04 4.61 -2.58
C LYS A 82 3.67 5.96 -2.25
N GLY A 83 3.87 6.82 -3.24
CA GLY A 83 4.42 8.17 -3.04
C GLY A 83 3.52 9.01 -2.13
N PHE A 84 2.21 8.97 -2.37
CA PHE A 84 1.25 9.65 -1.52
C PHE A 84 1.23 9.10 -0.08
N SER A 85 1.24 7.76 0.11
CA SER A 85 1.28 7.18 1.45
C SER A 85 2.51 7.62 2.24
N ALA A 86 3.66 7.80 1.58
CA ALA A 86 4.86 8.33 2.22
C ALA A 86 4.70 9.81 2.62
N ASP A 87 4.23 10.66 1.71
CA ASP A 87 4.02 12.09 1.99
C ASP A 87 2.95 12.31 3.07
N ALA A 88 1.84 11.57 2.99
CA ALA A 88 0.79 11.62 4.00
C ALA A 88 1.32 11.17 5.37
N LYS A 89 2.11 10.09 5.43
CA LYS A 89 2.72 9.63 6.67
C LYS A 89 3.61 10.70 7.29
N MET A 90 4.45 11.36 6.49
CA MET A 90 5.32 12.45 6.97
C MET A 90 4.52 13.64 7.53
N MET A 91 3.46 14.06 6.83
CA MET A 91 2.60 15.14 7.30
C MET A 91 1.83 14.78 8.57
N TYR A 92 1.38 13.53 8.70
CA TYR A 92 0.74 13.03 9.92
C TYR A 92 1.73 12.92 11.07
N GLU A 93 2.98 12.54 10.81
CA GLU A 93 4.03 12.47 11.84
C GLU A 93 4.30 13.84 12.46
N GLU A 94 4.36 14.92 11.68
CA GLU A 94 4.44 16.29 12.21
C GLU A 94 3.24 16.65 13.10
N ALA A 95 2.02 16.28 12.70
CA ALA A 95 0.81 16.54 13.49
C ALA A 95 0.82 15.71 14.79
N SER A 96 1.22 14.44 14.72
CA SER A 96 1.38 13.56 15.88
C SER A 96 2.45 14.05 16.83
N GLN A 97 3.53 14.65 16.33
CA GLN A 97 4.56 15.26 17.17
C GLN A 97 3.99 16.43 17.97
N VAL A 98 3.23 17.33 17.34
CA VAL A 98 2.57 18.44 18.04
C VAL A 98 1.63 17.93 19.14
N ALA A 99 0.88 16.86 18.87
CA ALA A 99 0.01 16.24 19.87
C ALA A 99 0.82 15.60 21.01
N ASN A 100 1.92 14.90 20.71
CA ASN A 100 2.78 14.30 21.72
C ASN A 100 3.44 15.36 22.62
N ASP A 101 3.93 16.46 22.05
CA ASP A 101 4.53 17.56 22.81
C ASP A 101 3.50 18.21 23.75
N ALA A 102 2.26 18.38 23.27
CA ALA A 102 1.15 18.91 24.06
C ALA A 102 0.76 17.99 25.22
N VAL A 103 0.65 16.68 24.98
CA VAL A 103 0.32 15.69 26.00
C VAL A 103 1.46 15.51 26.99
N GLY A 104 2.71 15.46 26.51
CA GLY A 104 3.90 15.39 27.36
C GLY A 104 4.04 16.59 28.29
N SER A 105 3.59 17.77 27.83
CA SER A 105 3.62 19.02 28.59
C SER A 105 2.24 19.46 29.11
N ILE A 106 1.30 18.52 29.32
CA ILE A 106 -0.11 18.83 29.60
C ILE A 106 -0.31 19.75 30.81
N ARG A 107 0.53 19.62 31.84
CA ARG A 107 0.47 20.46 33.05
C ARG A 107 0.82 21.92 32.72
N THR A 108 1.77 22.14 31.82
CA THR A 108 2.17 23.47 31.34
C THR A 108 1.07 24.07 30.47
N VAL A 109 0.55 23.30 29.52
CA VAL A 109 -0.53 23.76 28.62
C VAL A 109 -1.78 24.16 29.41
N ALA A 110 -2.19 23.34 30.38
CA ALA A 110 -3.31 23.63 31.27
C ALA A 110 -3.02 24.84 32.17
N SER A 111 -1.79 24.99 32.69
CA SER A 111 -1.43 26.14 33.53
C SER A 111 -1.47 27.49 32.81
N PHE A 112 -1.27 27.49 31.48
CA PHE A 112 -1.38 28.67 30.64
C PHE A 112 -2.75 28.79 29.94
N CYS A 113 -3.70 27.90 30.20
CA CYS A 113 -4.99 27.80 29.49
C CYS A 113 -4.82 27.85 27.96
N ALA A 114 -3.76 27.22 27.44
CA ALA A 114 -3.37 27.32 26.03
C ALA A 114 -3.90 26.17 25.17
N GLU A 115 -4.85 25.39 25.69
CA GLU A 115 -5.39 24.17 25.08
C GLU A 115 -6.01 24.45 23.71
N ASP A 116 -6.82 25.51 23.59
CA ASP A 116 -7.43 25.93 22.32
C ASP A 116 -6.38 26.28 21.26
N LYS A 117 -5.30 26.95 21.67
CA LYS A 117 -4.23 27.37 20.76
C LYS A 117 -3.44 26.17 20.23
N VAL A 118 -3.21 25.17 21.07
CA VAL A 118 -2.58 23.90 20.70
C VAL A 118 -3.49 23.09 19.78
N MET A 119 -4.78 23.03 20.08
CA MET A 119 -5.77 22.36 19.23
C MET A 119 -5.88 23.00 17.85
N GLU A 120 -5.82 24.33 17.75
CA GLU A 120 -5.82 25.03 16.47
C GLU A 120 -4.55 24.76 15.65
N LEU A 121 -3.38 24.71 16.30
CA LEU A 121 -2.11 24.30 15.68
C LEU A 121 -2.17 22.89 15.11
N TYR A 122 -2.72 21.94 15.88
CA TYR A 122 -2.93 20.56 15.43
C TYR A 122 -3.89 20.51 14.24
N ARG A 123 -5.03 21.20 14.32
CA ARG A 123 -6.02 21.24 13.22
C ARG A 123 -5.41 21.79 11.93
N LYS A 124 -4.64 22.87 12.04
CA LYS A 124 -3.96 23.50 10.89
C LYS A 124 -2.93 22.56 10.25
N LYS A 125 -2.22 21.75 11.06
CA LYS A 125 -1.29 20.73 10.55
C LYS A 125 -2.03 19.58 9.86
N CYS A 126 -3.22 19.20 10.33
CA CYS A 126 -4.05 18.15 9.75
C CYS A 126 -4.82 18.56 8.48
N GLU A 127 -5.06 19.85 8.24
CA GLU A 127 -5.74 20.33 7.01
C GLU A 127 -4.96 20.01 5.73
N GLY A 128 -3.63 20.07 5.78
CA GLY A 128 -2.73 19.75 4.67
C GLY A 128 -2.91 18.32 4.12
N PRO A 129 -2.73 17.26 4.94
CA PRO A 129 -2.95 15.89 4.52
C PRO A 129 -4.41 15.63 4.12
N MET A 130 -5.39 16.23 4.82
CA MET A 130 -6.81 16.08 4.49
C MET A 130 -7.14 16.59 3.08
N LYS A 131 -6.70 17.80 2.73
CA LYS A 131 -6.96 18.39 1.40
C LYS A 131 -6.28 17.61 0.28
N THR A 132 -5.06 17.13 0.52
CA THR A 132 -4.32 16.32 -0.46
C THR A 132 -4.98 14.95 -0.66
N GLY A 133 -5.44 14.31 0.43
CA GLY A 133 -6.19 13.05 0.36
C GLY A 133 -7.52 13.17 -0.41
N ILE A 134 -8.29 14.24 -0.18
CA ILE A 134 -9.53 14.49 -0.93
C ILE A 134 -9.25 14.66 -2.42
N ARG A 135 -8.26 15.47 -2.78
CA ARG A 135 -7.92 15.73 -4.19
C ARG A 135 -7.48 14.45 -4.90
N GLN A 136 -6.68 13.62 -4.23
CA GLN A 136 -6.27 12.34 -4.76
C GLN A 136 -7.45 11.38 -4.92
N GLY A 137 -8.33 11.27 -3.91
CA GLY A 137 -9.52 10.42 -3.97
C GLY A 137 -10.44 10.76 -5.14
N ILE A 138 -10.58 12.06 -5.45
CA ILE A 138 -11.36 12.51 -6.62
C ILE A 138 -10.65 12.11 -7.93
N ILE A 139 -9.33 12.31 -8.03
CA ILE A 139 -8.57 11.98 -9.26
C ILE A 139 -8.55 10.46 -9.49
N SER A 140 -8.30 9.67 -8.45
CA SER A 140 -8.28 8.21 -8.57
C SER A 140 -9.67 7.62 -8.81
N GLY A 141 -10.69 8.12 -8.09
CA GLY A 141 -12.07 7.67 -8.25
C GLY A 141 -12.65 7.99 -9.63
N SER A 142 -12.40 9.20 -10.15
CA SER A 142 -12.82 9.56 -11.51
C SER A 142 -12.10 8.75 -12.59
N GLY A 143 -10.79 8.54 -12.46
CA GLY A 143 -10.02 7.70 -13.39
C GLY A 143 -10.50 6.25 -13.42
N PHE A 144 -10.81 5.69 -12.26
CA PHE A 144 -11.33 4.33 -12.14
C PHE A 144 -12.75 4.21 -12.73
N GLY A 145 -13.64 5.15 -12.41
CA GLY A 145 -15.01 5.19 -12.93
C GLY A 145 -15.06 5.30 -14.45
N VAL A 146 -14.24 6.17 -15.05
CA VAL A 146 -14.14 6.31 -16.52
C VAL A 146 -13.61 5.03 -17.16
N SER A 147 -12.61 4.38 -16.56
CA SER A 147 -12.04 3.14 -17.08
C SER A 147 -13.07 2.00 -17.11
N PHE A 148 -13.86 1.84 -16.05
CA PHE A 148 -14.93 0.84 -16.00
C PHE A 148 -16.07 1.15 -16.97
N PHE A 149 -16.45 2.42 -17.10
CA PHE A 149 -17.46 2.83 -18.07
C PHE A 149 -17.05 2.46 -19.50
N LEU A 150 -15.82 2.78 -19.89
CA LEU A 150 -15.28 2.43 -21.21
C LEU A 150 -15.23 0.91 -21.44
N LEU A 151 -14.85 0.13 -20.42
CA LEU A 151 -14.85 -1.34 -20.51
C LEU A 151 -16.24 -1.90 -20.80
N PHE A 152 -17.27 -1.44 -20.07
CA PHE A 152 -18.64 -1.86 -20.31
C PHE A 152 -19.18 -1.39 -21.67
N CYS A 153 -18.79 -0.20 -22.14
CA CYS A 153 -19.13 0.25 -23.49
C CYS A 153 -18.54 -0.65 -24.57
N VAL A 154 -17.28 -1.10 -24.41
CA VAL A 154 -16.64 -2.01 -25.37
C VAL A 154 -17.30 -3.39 -25.39
N TYR A 155 -17.71 -3.91 -24.23
CA TYR A 155 -18.44 -5.19 -24.16
C TYR A 155 -19.88 -5.13 -24.67
N ALA A 156 -20.48 -3.93 -24.71
CA ALA A 156 -21.85 -3.75 -25.21
C ALA A 156 -21.92 -3.67 -26.75
N THR A 157 -20.79 -3.46 -27.43
CA THR A 157 -20.62 -3.51 -28.90
C THR A 157 -20.18 -4.87 -29.38
#